data_AF-A0AAD8JE05-F1
#
_entry.id   AF-A0AAD8JE05-F1
#
_cell.length_a   1.000
_cell.length_b   1.000
_cell.length_c   1.000
_cell.angle_alpha   90.00
_cell.angle_beta   90.00
_cell.angle_gamma   90.00
#
_symmetry.space_group_name_H-M   'P 1'
#
loop_
_entity.id
_entity.type
_entity.pdbx_description
1 polymer ?
#
loop_
_entity_poly.entity_id
_entity_poly.type
_entity_poly.pdbx_seq_one_letter_code
_entity_poly.pdbx_strand_id
1 'polypeptide(L)'
;MLLKFKTILNVLDLYPTILESLDAIAEVSDTIDSNKAQSITHLLMSFDFVFVAHLMVTIFGITNELNVALQKHDQDIVNAMSMVDITKTSLQKMRDEGWNLHMDKVTSFMVKYGVEVPNMEANYIVPGRRMYQNMKTRREQL
;
A
#
# COMPACT_ATOMS: atom_id res chain seq x y z
N MET A 1 -12.75 -3.77 -11.36
CA MET A 1 -12.45 -3.17 -10.03
C MET A 1 -12.65 -4.19 -8.90
N LEU A 2 -13.79 -4.89 -8.86
CA LEU A 2 -14.10 -5.97 -7.91
C LEU A 2 -13.01 -7.04 -7.74
N LEU A 3 -12.47 -7.57 -8.85
CA LEU A 3 -11.42 -8.59 -8.79
C LEU A 3 -10.17 -8.07 -8.07
N LYS A 4 -9.75 -6.84 -8.38
CA LYS A 4 -8.59 -6.19 -7.74
C LYS A 4 -8.84 -5.94 -6.24
N PHE A 5 -10.06 -5.56 -5.86
CA PHE A 5 -10.45 -5.38 -4.46
C PHE A 5 -10.40 -6.70 -3.68
N LYS A 6 -10.94 -7.77 -4.25
CA LYS A 6 -10.88 -9.10 -3.62
C LYS A 6 -9.45 -9.62 -3.52
N THR A 7 -8.62 -9.38 -4.52
CA THR A 7 -7.20 -9.78 -4.48
C THR A 7 -6.45 -9.11 -3.32
N ILE A 8 -6.59 -7.79 -3.14
CA ILE A 8 -5.85 -7.11 -2.07
C ILE A 8 -6.35 -7.53 -0.68
N LEU A 9 -7.66 -7.75 -0.51
CA LEU A 9 -8.22 -8.30 0.73
C LEU A 9 -7.62 -9.66 1.05
N ASN A 10 -7.63 -10.58 0.07
CA ASN A 10 -7.05 -11.90 0.25
C ASN A 10 -5.56 -11.85 0.62
N VAL A 11 -4.78 -10.92 0.05
CA VAL A 11 -3.36 -10.74 0.39
C VAL A 11 -3.18 -10.29 1.84
N LEU A 12 -4.04 -9.39 2.34
CA LEU A 12 -3.97 -8.94 3.73
C LEU A 12 -4.48 -10.01 4.72
N ASP A 13 -5.50 -10.78 4.33
CA ASP A 13 -6.06 -11.87 5.14
C ASP A 13 -5.08 -13.05 5.26
N LEU A 14 -4.41 -13.38 4.16
CA LEU A 14 -3.41 -14.46 4.10
C LEU A 14 -1.99 -13.97 4.36
N TYR A 15 -1.80 -12.73 4.81
CA TYR A 15 -0.50 -12.10 4.99
C TYR A 15 0.52 -12.97 5.75
N PRO A 16 0.22 -13.53 6.95
CA PRO A 16 1.19 -14.38 7.64
C PRO A 16 1.55 -15.65 6.84
N THR A 17 0.56 -16.31 6.25
CA THR A 17 0.77 -17.52 5.44
C THR A 17 1.62 -17.25 4.20
N ILE A 18 1.45 -16.08 3.58
CA ILE A 18 2.27 -15.65 2.43
C ILE A 18 3.73 -15.47 2.88
N LEU A 19 3.98 -14.81 4.02
CA LEU A 19 5.34 -14.63 4.54
C LEU A 19 5.99 -15.97 4.88
N GLU A 20 5.30 -16.84 5.62
CA GLU A 20 5.79 -18.18 5.97
C GLU A 20 6.15 -19.01 4.72
N SER A 21 5.33 -18.90 3.66
CA SER A 21 5.59 -19.60 2.41
C SER A 21 6.82 -19.04 1.68
N LEU A 22 7.03 -17.72 1.72
CA LEU A 22 8.19 -17.08 1.11
C LEU A 22 9.48 -17.45 1.87
N ASP A 23 9.43 -17.51 3.20
CA ASP A 23 10.55 -17.96 4.02
C ASP A 23 10.92 -19.42 3.69
N ALA A 24 9.93 -20.30 3.62
CA ALA A 24 10.15 -21.70 3.24
C ALA A 24 10.78 -21.86 1.84
N ILE A 25 10.36 -21.04 0.87
CA ILE A 25 10.97 -21.00 -0.47
C ILE A 25 12.42 -20.50 -0.38
N ALA A 26 12.67 -19.44 0.40
CA ALA A 26 14.00 -18.87 0.56
C ALA A 26 15.02 -19.86 1.15
N GLU A 27 14.58 -20.77 2.01
CA GLU A 27 15.42 -21.78 2.65
C GLU A 27 15.77 -22.99 1.75
N VAL A 28 14.84 -23.42 0.89
CA VAL A 28 14.94 -24.71 0.18
C VAL A 28 15.32 -24.57 -1.30
N SER A 29 15.09 -23.40 -1.90
CA SER A 29 15.26 -23.18 -3.34
C SER A 29 16.69 -22.89 -3.78
N ASP A 30 16.90 -22.90 -5.10
CA ASP A 30 18.14 -22.41 -5.70
C ASP A 30 18.36 -20.91 -5.43
N THR A 31 19.54 -20.42 -5.78
CA THR A 31 19.91 -19.02 -5.49
C THR A 31 19.00 -18.00 -6.17
N ILE A 32 18.38 -18.33 -7.31
CA ILE A 32 17.53 -17.39 -8.04
C ILE A 32 16.18 -17.26 -7.34
N ASP A 33 15.53 -18.38 -7.04
CA ASP A 33 14.19 -18.36 -6.43
C ASP A 33 14.26 -17.92 -4.96
N SER A 34 15.33 -18.24 -4.25
CA SER A 34 15.59 -17.70 -2.90
C SER A 34 15.70 -16.16 -2.90
N ASN A 35 16.46 -15.59 -3.85
CA ASN A 35 16.58 -14.14 -3.99
C ASN A 35 15.23 -13.46 -4.32
N LYS A 36 14.40 -14.09 -5.15
CA LYS A 36 13.06 -13.56 -5.46
C LYS A 36 12.16 -13.59 -4.23
N ALA A 37 12.15 -14.70 -3.48
CA ALA A 37 11.33 -14.84 -2.29
C ALA A 37 11.71 -13.80 -1.22
N GLN A 38 13.02 -13.58 -0.99
CA GLN A 38 13.52 -12.53 -0.11
C GLN A 38 13.11 -11.13 -0.60
N SER A 39 13.23 -10.86 -1.90
CA SER A 39 12.83 -9.56 -2.48
C SER A 39 11.34 -9.27 -2.28
N ILE A 40 10.48 -10.28 -2.47
CA ILE A 40 9.03 -10.15 -2.23
C ILE A 40 8.76 -9.96 -0.75
N THR A 41 9.44 -10.69 0.13
CA THR A 41 9.32 -10.55 1.58
C THR A 41 9.65 -9.12 2.02
N HIS A 42 10.78 -8.57 1.55
CA HIS A 42 11.14 -7.17 1.82
C HIS A 42 10.10 -6.17 1.30
N LEU A 43 9.51 -6.43 0.14
CA LEU A 43 8.42 -5.59 -0.38
C LEU A 43 7.19 -5.66 0.53
N LEU A 44 6.73 -6.87 0.88
CA LEU A 44 5.54 -7.07 1.72
C LEU A 44 5.72 -6.51 3.14
N MET A 45 6.94 -6.54 3.66
CA MET A 45 7.33 -5.98 4.95
C MET A 45 7.81 -4.52 4.86
N SER A 46 7.44 -3.79 3.80
CA SER A 46 7.71 -2.36 3.71
C SER A 46 6.52 -1.54 4.19
N PHE A 47 6.79 -0.38 4.81
CA PHE A 47 5.77 0.61 5.13
C PHE A 47 4.95 0.98 3.89
N ASP A 48 5.61 1.24 2.76
CA ASP A 48 4.96 1.66 1.52
C ASP A 48 3.93 0.65 1.04
N PHE A 49 4.26 -0.64 1.06
CA PHE A 49 3.33 -1.70 0.69
C PHE A 49 2.13 -1.73 1.63
N VAL A 50 2.35 -1.78 2.96
CA VAL A 50 1.26 -1.87 3.93
C VAL A 50 0.36 -0.63 3.85
N PHE A 51 0.95 0.55 3.73
CA PHE A 51 0.25 1.82 3.59
C PHE A 51 -0.64 1.83 2.34
N VAL A 52 -0.07 1.51 1.17
CA VAL A 52 -0.80 1.50 -0.10
C VAL A 52 -1.87 0.42 -0.11
N ALA A 53 -1.59 -0.77 0.43
CA ALA A 53 -2.56 -1.86 0.50
C ALA A 53 -3.81 -1.47 1.30
N HIS A 54 -3.65 -0.88 2.48
CA HIS A 54 -4.77 -0.41 3.30
C HIS A 54 -5.51 0.77 2.65
N LEU A 55 -4.78 1.64 1.93
CA LEU A 55 -5.37 2.78 1.23
C LEU A 55 -6.22 2.28 0.06
N MET A 56 -5.72 1.29 -0.69
CA MET A 56 -6.47 0.62 -1.76
C MET A 56 -7.72 -0.05 -1.23
N VAL A 57 -7.65 -0.78 -0.11
CA VAL A 57 -8.84 -1.38 0.53
C VAL A 57 -9.89 -0.32 0.85
N THR A 58 -9.47 0.82 1.41
CA THR A 58 -10.39 1.91 1.76
C THR A 58 -11.03 2.55 0.53
N ILE A 59 -10.23 2.90 -0.48
CA ILE A 59 -10.73 3.50 -1.75
C ILE A 59 -11.65 2.53 -2.48
N PHE A 60 -11.25 1.27 -2.60
CA PHE A 60 -12.07 0.25 -3.26
C PHE A 60 -13.35 -0.03 -2.47
N GLY A 61 -13.31 -0.04 -1.14
CA GLY A 61 -14.52 -0.13 -0.32
C GLY A 61 -15.52 0.98 -0.62
N ILE A 62 -15.08 2.24 -0.68
CA ILE A 62 -15.91 3.40 -1.00
C ILE A 62 -16.47 3.33 -2.44
N THR A 63 -15.63 2.96 -3.40
CA THR A 63 -16.01 2.95 -4.82
C THR A 63 -16.76 1.68 -5.24
N ASN A 64 -16.85 0.67 -4.37
CA ASN A 64 -17.42 -0.63 -4.68
C ASN A 64 -18.89 -0.56 -5.07
N GLU A 65 -19.71 0.13 -4.27
CA GLU A 65 -21.16 0.22 -4.49
C GLU A 65 -21.48 0.88 -5.83
N LEU A 66 -20.85 2.03 -6.12
CA LEU A 66 -20.95 2.69 -7.41
C LEU A 66 -20.49 1.78 -8.54
N ASN A 67 -19.34 1.11 -8.39
CA ASN A 67 -18.84 0.19 -9.42
C ASN A 67 -19.79 -0.99 -9.67
N VAL A 68 -20.42 -1.56 -8.64
CA VAL A 68 -21.42 -2.63 -8.78
C VAL A 68 -22.65 -2.12 -9.51
N ALA A 69 -23.16 -0.94 -9.12
CA ALA A 69 -24.37 -0.40 -9.71
C ALA A 69 -24.18 0.02 -11.18
N LEU A 70 -23.01 0.58 -11.54
CA LEU A 70 -22.68 0.92 -12.93
C LEU A 70 -22.50 -0.31 -13.83
N GLN A 71 -22.32 -1.50 -13.27
CA GLN A 71 -22.26 -2.74 -14.05
C GLN A 71 -23.65 -3.34 -14.33
N LYS A 72 -24.72 -2.84 -13.71
CA LYS A 72 -26.09 -3.30 -13.96
C LYS A 72 -26.61 -2.73 -15.28
N HIS A 73 -27.31 -3.58 -16.05
CA HIS A 73 -27.85 -3.20 -17.35
C HIS A 73 -29.07 -2.27 -17.26
N ASP A 74 -29.77 -2.28 -16.14
CA ASP A 74 -31.04 -1.58 -15.87
C ASP A 74 -30.88 -0.40 -14.91
N GLN A 75 -29.68 0.17 -14.81
CA GLN A 75 -29.42 1.25 -13.86
C GLN A 75 -30.08 2.57 -14.30
N ASP A 76 -30.94 3.10 -13.45
CA ASP A 76 -31.54 4.43 -13.62
C ASP A 76 -30.47 5.55 -13.51
N ILE A 77 -30.52 6.52 -14.42
CA ILE A 77 -29.53 7.60 -14.53
C ILE A 77 -29.54 8.54 -13.32
N VAL A 78 -30.71 8.80 -12.73
CA VAL A 78 -30.83 9.66 -11.54
C VAL A 78 -30.20 8.96 -10.33
N ASN A 79 -30.47 7.66 -10.18
CA ASN A 79 -29.81 6.83 -9.17
C ASN A 79 -28.29 6.76 -9.39
N ALA A 80 -27.82 6.62 -10.63
CA ALA A 80 -26.39 6.61 -10.96
C ALA A 80 -25.70 7.92 -10.52
N MET A 81 -26.31 9.07 -10.84
CA MET A 81 -25.78 10.37 -10.43
C MET A 81 -25.73 10.54 -8.91
N SER A 82 -26.78 10.09 -8.20
CA SER A 82 -26.79 10.10 -6.73
C SER A 82 -25.62 9.28 -6.14
N MET A 83 -25.36 8.09 -6.67
CA MET A 83 -24.22 7.27 -6.21
C MET A 83 -22.86 7.90 -6.53
N VAL A 84 -22.74 8.63 -7.65
CA VAL A 84 -21.53 9.39 -7.96
C VAL A 84 -21.28 10.47 -6.90
N ASP A 85 -22.31 11.22 -6.52
CA ASP A 85 -22.20 12.27 -5.51
C ASP A 85 -21.88 11.72 -4.11
N ILE A 86 -22.50 10.59 -3.73
CA ILE A 86 -22.20 9.88 -2.47
C ILE A 86 -20.75 9.39 -2.45
N THR A 87 -20.30 8.75 -3.54
CA THR A 87 -18.93 8.22 -3.66
C THR A 87 -17.91 9.35 -3.59
N LYS A 88 -18.16 10.45 -4.33
CA LYS A 88 -17.31 11.64 -4.33
C LYS A 88 -17.20 12.25 -2.94
N THR A 89 -18.32 12.43 -2.25
CA THR A 89 -18.37 12.99 -0.89
C THR A 89 -17.63 12.09 0.10
N SER A 90 -17.77 10.77 -0.04
CA SER A 90 -17.08 9.80 0.83
C SER A 90 -15.56 9.79 0.61
N LEU A 91 -15.10 9.85 -0.64
CA LEU A 91 -13.67 10.00 -0.97
C LEU A 91 -13.11 11.33 -0.46
N GLN A 92 -13.89 12.41 -0.58
CA GLN A 92 -13.52 13.72 -0.07
C GLN A 92 -13.34 13.69 1.45
N LYS A 93 -14.30 13.10 2.18
CA LYS A 93 -14.21 12.92 3.63
C LYS A 93 -13.01 12.05 4.02
N MET A 94 -12.76 10.96 3.30
CA MET A 94 -11.58 10.12 3.55
C MET A 94 -10.27 10.90 3.38
N ARG A 95 -10.18 11.77 2.37
CA ARG A 95 -9.01 12.62 2.15
C ARG A 95 -8.82 13.66 3.25
N ASP A 96 -9.89 14.34 3.65
CA ASP A 96 -9.80 15.49 4.54
C ASP A 96 -9.71 15.09 6.02
N GLU A 97 -10.39 14.00 6.42
CA GLU A 97 -10.53 13.57 7.81
C GLU A 97 -9.96 12.17 8.09
N GLY A 98 -9.69 11.38 7.04
CA GLY A 98 -9.37 9.96 7.16
C GLY A 98 -7.90 9.64 7.46
N TRP A 99 -7.00 10.63 7.46
CA TRP A 99 -5.56 10.42 7.63
C TRP A 99 -5.21 9.66 8.92
N ASN A 100 -5.68 10.14 10.08
CA ASN A 100 -5.35 9.54 11.37
C ASN A 100 -5.89 8.10 11.46
N LEU A 101 -7.15 7.89 11.08
CA LEU A 101 -7.75 6.55 11.08
C LEU A 101 -7.02 5.57 10.16
N HIS A 102 -6.55 6.05 8.99
CA HIS A 102 -5.77 5.25 8.06
C HIS A 102 -4.41 4.88 8.66
N MET A 103 -3.72 5.86 9.26
CA MET A 103 -2.44 5.63 9.93
C MET A 103 -2.55 4.67 11.12
N ASP A 104 -3.60 4.78 11.94
CA ASP A 104 -3.84 3.86 13.05
C ASP A 104 -4.00 2.41 12.57
N LYS A 105 -4.71 2.20 11.46
CA LYS A 105 -4.86 0.87 10.85
C LYS A 105 -3.52 0.34 10.33
N VAL A 106 -2.76 1.16 9.61
CA VAL A 106 -1.45 0.80 9.06
C VAL A 106 -0.49 0.44 10.19
N THR A 107 -0.32 1.30 11.19
CA THR A 107 0.57 1.06 12.33
C THR A 107 0.16 -0.16 13.13
N SER A 108 -1.15 -0.35 13.39
CA SER A 108 -1.65 -1.54 14.09
C SER A 108 -1.35 -2.83 13.34
N PHE A 109 -1.52 -2.84 12.02
CA PHE A 109 -1.18 -3.98 11.17
C PHE A 109 0.32 -4.27 11.21
N MET A 110 1.16 -3.24 11.08
CA MET A 110 2.62 -3.38 11.11
C MET A 110 3.11 -3.94 12.44
N VAL A 111 2.62 -3.40 13.56
CA VAL A 111 2.94 -3.93 14.90
C VAL A 111 2.49 -5.39 15.05
N LYS A 112 1.29 -5.72 14.56
CA LYS A 112 0.74 -7.09 14.63
C LYS A 112 1.66 -8.13 13.95
N TYR A 113 2.27 -7.77 12.82
CA TYR A 113 3.09 -8.69 12.02
C TYR A 113 4.60 -8.40 12.09
N GLY A 114 5.05 -7.60 13.07
CA GLY A 114 6.47 -7.33 13.29
C GLY A 114 7.15 -6.52 12.17
N VAL A 115 6.38 -5.73 11.41
CA VAL A 115 6.92 -4.82 10.40
C VAL A 115 7.39 -3.54 11.09
N GLU A 116 8.60 -3.08 10.75
CA GLU A 116 9.18 -1.86 11.31
C GLU A 116 8.35 -0.62 10.93
N VAL A 117 7.82 0.07 11.94
CA VAL A 117 7.10 1.33 11.75
C VAL A 117 8.12 2.46 11.63
N PRO A 118 8.19 3.18 10.50
CA PRO A 118 9.16 4.26 10.32
C PRO A 118 8.85 5.41 11.28
N ASN A 119 9.91 6.03 11.81
CA ASN A 119 9.77 7.26 12.58
C ASN A 119 9.45 8.43 11.64
N MET A 120 8.18 8.82 11.58
CA MET A 120 7.72 9.93 10.73
C MET A 120 8.20 11.32 11.19
N GLU A 121 8.67 11.45 12.42
CA GLU A 121 9.26 12.68 12.95
C GLU A 121 10.76 12.79 12.64
N ALA A 122 11.37 11.74 12.09
CA ALA A 122 12.78 11.78 11.70
C ALA A 122 12.98 12.61 10.42
N ASN A 123 14.19 13.13 10.23
CA ASN A 123 14.55 13.83 9.00
C ASN A 123 14.38 12.89 7.80
N TYR A 124 13.60 13.32 6.81
CA TYR A 124 13.45 12.59 5.56
C TYR A 124 14.80 12.51 4.84
N ILE A 125 15.32 11.29 4.68
CA ILE A 125 16.53 11.04 3.91
C ILE A 125 16.11 10.72 2.48
N VAL A 126 16.42 11.63 1.56
CA VAL A 126 16.15 11.42 0.13
C VAL A 126 16.90 10.18 -0.35
N PRO A 127 16.22 9.13 -0.83
CA PRO A 127 16.89 7.96 -1.38
C PRO A 127 17.68 8.34 -2.64
N GLY A 128 19.01 8.32 -2.54
CA GLY A 128 19.92 8.20 -3.67
C GLY A 128 19.82 9.23 -4.80
N ARG A 129 19.96 10.54 -4.53
CA ARG A 129 20.75 11.36 -5.48
C ARG A 129 22.20 10.97 -5.27
N ARG A 130 22.83 10.30 -6.25
CA ARG A 130 24.29 10.06 -6.25
C ARG A 130 24.95 11.38 -5.85
N MET A 131 25.71 11.39 -4.75
CA MET A 131 26.39 12.56 -4.21
C MET A 131 27.36 13.16 -5.26
N TYR A 132 26.85 14.03 -6.14
CA TYR A 132 27.65 14.86 -7.05
C TYR A 132 27.93 16.23 -6.43
N GLN A 133 28.17 16.28 -5.11
CA GLN A 133 28.55 17.51 -4.41
C GLN A 133 29.90 17.41 -3.67
N ASN A 134 30.54 16.24 -3.61
CA ASN A 134 31.85 16.10 -2.95
C ASN A 134 33.07 16.27 -3.88
N MET A 135 32.89 16.71 -5.13
CA MET A 135 34.01 16.99 -6.05
C MET A 135 34.29 18.48 -6.30
N LYS A 136 33.41 19.41 -5.91
CA LYS A 136 33.72 20.85 -6.03
C LYS A 136 34.49 21.40 -4.83
N THR A 137 34.26 20.88 -3.62
CA THR A 137 34.90 21.41 -2.40
C THR A 137 36.36 20.98 -2.21
N ARG A 138 36.87 20.01 -2.99
CA ARG A 138 38.27 19.53 -2.90
C ARG A 138 39.23 20.19 -3.91
N ARG A 139 38.73 21.02 -4.84
CA ARG A 139 39.56 21.76 -5.81
C ARG A 139 39.80 23.24 -5.44
N GLU A 140 39.23 23.71 -4.35
CA GLU A 140 39.46 25.06 -3.81
C GLU A 140 40.39 25.05 -2.58
N GLN A 141 41.06 23.92 -2.30
CA GLN A 141 42.05 23.76 -1.22
C GLN A 141 43.37 23.11 -1.69
N LEU A 142 43.70 23.23 -2.98
CA LEU A 142 45.02 22.89 -3.53
C LEU A 142 45.55 24.07 -4.34
#